data_AF-A0A6B0CTJ5-F1
#
_entry.id   AF-A0A6B0CTJ5-F1
#
_cell.length_a   1.000
_cell.length_b   1.000
_cell.length_c   1.000
_cell.angle_alpha   90.00
_cell.angle_beta   90.00
_cell.angle_gamma   90.00
#
_symmetry.space_group_name_H-M   'P 1'
#
loop_
_entity.id
_entity.type
_entity.pdbx_description
1 polymer ?
#
loop_
_entity_poly.entity_id
_entity_poly.type
_entity_poly.pdbx_seq_one_letter_code
_entity_poly.pdbx_strand_id
1 'polypeptide(L)' 'IIETTKKAIIVATNDNEAVAIKDMQLAGKKRMLAANYLSGAQNTLVGKKLI' A
#
# COMPACT_ATOMS: atom_id res chain seq x y z
N ILE A 1 -2.49 -7.15 -0.02
CA ILE A 1 -1.42 -6.51 0.77
C ILE A 1 -0.94 -7.56 1.75
N ILE A 2 0.32 -7.95 1.66
CA ILE A 2 0.94 -8.89 2.60
C ILE A 2 1.51 -8.11 3.79
N GLU A 3 2.17 -6.98 3.51
CA GLU A 3 2.85 -6.18 4.51
C GLU A 3 2.81 -4.69 4.12
N THR A 4 2.83 -3.82 5.13
CA THR A 4 3.11 -2.40 4.97
C THR A 4 4.37 -2.05 5.75
N THR A 5 5.34 -1.43 5.09
CA THR A 5 6.53 -0.89 5.73
C THR A 5 6.40 0.63 5.86
N LYS A 6 7.38 1.29 6.50
CA LYS A 6 7.45 2.76 6.55
C LYS A 6 7.61 3.43 5.17
N LYS A 7 7.92 2.66 4.11
CA LYS A 7 8.27 3.19 2.78
C LYS A 7 7.45 2.61 1.63
N ALA A 8 6.81 1.46 1.82
CA ALA A 8 6.16 0.73 0.74
C ALA A 8 4.98 -0.12 1.23
N ILE A 9 4.06 -0.36 0.30
CA ILE A 9 3.01 -1.38 0.42
C ILE A 9 3.48 -2.61 -0.37
N ILE A 10 3.59 -3.75 0.30
CA ILE A 10 4.00 -5.02 -0.31
C ILE A 10 2.75 -5.82 -0.67
N VAL A 11 2.62 -6.19 -1.94
CA VAL A 11 1.44 -6.88 -2.47
C VAL A 11 1.87 -8.21 -3.10
N ALA A 12 1.16 -9.28 -2.76
CA ALA A 12 1.32 -10.59 -3.39
C ALA A 12 0.94 -10.49 -4.88
N THR A 13 1.71 -11.11 -5.75
CA THR A 13 1.32 -11.40 -7.13
C THR A 13 0.87 -12.86 -7.27
N ASN A 14 0.55 -13.33 -8.48
CA ASN A 14 0.10 -14.72 -8.67
C ASN A 14 1.24 -15.75 -8.68
N ASP A 15 2.48 -15.28 -8.55
CA ASP A 15 3.70 -16.05 -8.48
C ASP A 15 4.32 -15.97 -7.07
N ASN A 16 5.50 -16.55 -6.89
CA ASN A 16 6.24 -16.52 -5.63
C ASN A 16 6.96 -15.18 -5.38
N GLU A 17 6.67 -14.16 -6.17
CA GLU A 17 7.23 -12.83 -6.00
C GLU A 17 6.21 -11.86 -5.38
N ALA A 18 6.71 -10.70 -4.94
CA ALA A 18 5.87 -9.66 -4.39
C ALA A 18 6.30 -8.31 -4.98
N VAL A 19 5.32 -7.44 -5.22
CA VAL A 19 5.56 -6.10 -5.76
C VAL A 19 5.49 -5.07 -4.64
N ALA A 20 6.52 -4.21 -4.60
CA ALA A 20 6.61 -3.11 -3.65
C ALA A 20 6.13 -1.80 -4.29
N ILE A 21 4.94 -1.32 -3.87
CA ILE A 21 4.42 -0.01 -4.28
C ILE A 21 5.03 1.07 -3.39
N LYS A 22 5.85 1.93 -3.98
CA LYS A 22 6.54 3.05 -3.30
C LYS A 22 5.94 4.41 -3.63
N ASP A 23 5.42 4.56 -4.84
CA ASP A 23 4.74 5.76 -5.33
C ASP A 23 3.41 5.36 -5.95
N MET A 24 2.38 6.15 -5.69
CA MET A 24 1.03 5.88 -6.15
C MET A 24 0.26 7.17 -6.40
N GLN A 25 -0.85 7.06 -7.13
CA GLN A 25 -1.78 8.16 -7.33
C GLN A 25 -3.18 7.65 -7.04
N LEU A 26 -3.81 8.22 -6.01
CA LEU A 26 -5.22 7.99 -5.75
C LEU A 26 -6.05 8.69 -6.84
N ALA A 27 -7.18 8.10 -7.19
CA ALA A 27 -8.10 8.68 -8.17
C ALA A 27 -8.45 10.13 -7.79
N GLY A 28 -8.27 11.06 -8.73
CA GLY A 28 -8.52 12.49 -8.52
C GLY A 28 -7.52 13.22 -7.62
N LYS A 29 -6.40 12.60 -7.21
CA LYS A 29 -5.33 13.24 -6.42
C LYS A 29 -4.03 13.32 -7.22
N LYS A 30 -3.09 14.13 -6.74
CA LYS A 30 -1.72 14.16 -7.26
C LYS A 30 -0.96 12.89 -6.84
N ARG A 31 0.09 12.54 -7.59
CA ARG A 31 1.01 11.46 -7.23
C ARG A 31 1.66 11.73 -5.87
N MET A 32 1.86 10.67 -5.09
CA MET A 32 2.46 10.72 -3.76
C MET A 32 3.19 9.42 -3.40
N LEU A 33 4.10 9.52 -2.44
CA LEU A 33 4.73 8.36 -1.82
C LEU A 33 3.69 7.52 -1.05
N ALA A 34 3.80 6.20 -1.13
CA ALA A 34 2.94 5.27 -0.40
C ALA A 34 3.00 5.51 1.12
N ALA A 35 4.16 5.91 1.64
CA ALA A 35 4.34 6.31 3.05
C ALA A 35 3.40 7.45 3.48
N ASN A 36 3.18 8.43 2.60
CA ASN A 36 2.29 9.58 2.88
C ASN A 36 0.82 9.15 2.91
N TYR A 37 0.45 8.13 2.15
CA TYR A 37 -0.89 7.56 2.21
C TYR A 37 -1.08 6.74 3.50
N LEU A 38 -0.09 5.89 3.83
CA LEU A 38 -0.14 5.02 5.00
C LEU A 38 -0.18 5.80 6.32
N SER A 39 0.46 6.96 6.42
CA SER A 39 0.41 7.79 7.64
C SER A 39 -1.00 8.30 7.97
N GLY A 40 -1.87 8.47 6.97
CA GLY A 40 -3.27 8.88 7.15
C GLY A 40 -4.27 7.71 7.18
N ALA A 41 -3.90 6.55 6.62
CA ALA A 41 -4.80 5.40 6.43
C ALA A 41 -4.55 4.24 7.41
N GLN A 42 -3.59 4.37 8.32
CA GLN A 42 -3.18 3.28 9.22
C GLN A 42 -4.37 2.72 10.04
N ASN A 43 -5.26 3.59 10.52
CA ASN A 43 -6.41 3.16 11.34
C ASN A 43 -7.53 2.47 10.55
N THR A 44 -7.62 2.69 9.23
CA THR A 44 -8.69 2.13 8.39
C THR A 44 -8.29 0.84 7.67
N LEU A 45 -6.98 0.59 7.52
CA LEU A 45 -6.44 -0.55 6.78
C LEU A 45 -5.95 -1.70 7.68
N VAL A 46 -5.60 -1.43 8.94
CA VAL A 46 -5.17 -2.48 9.88
C VAL A 46 -6.31 -3.47 10.13
N GLY A 47 -6.06 -4.75 9.87
CA GLY A 47 -7.01 -5.85 10.13
C GLY A 47 -8.05 -6.10 9.04
N LYS A 48 -8.11 -5.31 7.97
CA LYS A 48 -9.01 -5.58 6.84
C LYS A 48 -8.37 -6.55 5.85
N LYS A 49 -9.00 -7.72 5.69
CA LYS A 49 -8.65 -8.68 4.63
C LYS A 49 -9.18 -8.16 3.28
N LEU A 50 -8.37 -8.32 2.24
CA LEU A 50 -8.87 -8.32 0.87
C LEU A 50 -9.75 -9.56 0.73
N ILE A 51 -11.04 -9.36 0.50
CA ILE A 51 -11.98 -10.40 0.10
C ILE A 51 -11.99 -10.45 -1.43
#